data_AF-A0A1W0D4K1-F1
#
_entry.id   AF-A0A1W0D4K1-F1
#
_cell.length_a   1.000
_cell.length_b   1.000
_cell.length_c   1.000
_cell.angle_alpha   90.00
_cell.angle_beta   90.00
_cell.angle_gamma   90.00
#
_symmetry.space_group_name_H-M   'P 1'
#
loop_
_entity.id
_entity.type
_entity.pdbx_description
1 polymer ?
#
loop_
_entity_poly.entity_id
_entity_poly.type
_entity_poly.pdbx_seq_one_letter_code
_entity_poly.pdbx_strand_id
1 'polypeptide(L)'
;MKKYIIMALAGLAAGIAQAAPTEQPTPAEAEAAFKTQALAEFNNKPESTHTVLMRSMLESMLKDLRVTSVSDCQNDEENATLDCEVSYQGRKLTGKPVEREQRMRFSRQDGQWRIVPPPKDADDEEAGAASSPQ
;
A
#
# COMPACT_ATOMS: atom_id res chain seq x y z
N MET A 1 -39.83 4.27 -49.47
CA MET A 1 -38.38 3.99 -49.61
C MET A 1 -37.60 5.02 -48.81
N LYS A 2 -36.58 4.60 -48.04
CA LYS A 2 -35.45 5.43 -47.54
C LYS A 2 -35.84 6.51 -46.49
N LYS A 3 -35.25 6.61 -45.29
CA LYS A 3 -33.87 6.40 -44.81
C LYS A 3 -33.87 6.04 -43.31
N TYR A 4 -33.08 5.03 -42.95
CA TYR A 4 -32.64 4.79 -41.58
C TYR A 4 -31.48 5.76 -41.27
N ILE A 5 -31.59 6.56 -40.22
CA ILE A 5 -30.46 7.26 -39.62
C ILE A 5 -30.15 6.51 -38.32
N ILE A 6 -29.24 5.55 -38.43
CA ILE A 6 -28.61 4.91 -37.29
C ILE A 6 -27.55 5.92 -36.82
N MET A 7 -27.84 6.70 -35.77
CA MET A 7 -26.81 7.40 -35.03
C MET A 7 -26.04 6.35 -34.23
N ALA A 8 -24.94 5.87 -34.81
CA ALA A 8 -23.87 5.24 -34.06
C ALA A 8 -23.27 6.31 -33.14
N LEU A 9 -23.69 6.31 -31.87
CA LEU A 9 -22.94 6.97 -30.80
C LEU A 9 -21.63 6.19 -30.63
N ALA A 10 -20.62 6.66 -31.36
CA ALA A 10 -19.24 6.28 -31.18
C ALA A 10 -18.83 6.54 -29.73
N GLY A 11 -18.11 5.57 -29.18
CA GLY A 11 -17.75 5.53 -27.79
C GLY A 11 -16.84 6.68 -27.37
N LEU A 12 -17.01 7.06 -26.12
CA LEU A 12 -15.96 7.58 -25.27
C LEU A 12 -16.05 6.80 -23.96
N ALA A 13 -15.65 5.54 -24.01
CA ALA A 13 -15.05 4.94 -22.82
C ALA A 13 -13.73 5.68 -22.63
N ALA A 14 -13.78 6.84 -21.98
CA ALA A 14 -12.62 7.46 -21.38
C ALA A 14 -12.15 6.50 -20.29
N GLY A 15 -11.35 5.51 -20.70
CA GLY A 15 -10.48 4.79 -19.78
C GLY A 15 -9.62 5.86 -19.15
N ILE A 16 -9.95 6.24 -17.93
CA ILE A 16 -9.09 7.03 -17.07
C ILE A 16 -7.85 6.15 -16.88
N ALA A 17 -6.84 6.35 -17.72
CA ALA A 17 -5.48 5.98 -17.38
C ALA A 17 -5.21 6.76 -16.10
N GLN A 18 -5.27 6.07 -14.96
CA GLN A 18 -4.90 6.65 -13.68
C GLN A 18 -3.41 6.93 -13.79
N ALA A 19 -3.06 8.16 -14.16
CA ALA A 19 -1.69 8.61 -14.19
C ALA A 19 -1.10 8.35 -12.81
N ALA A 20 0.07 7.70 -12.78
CA ALA A 20 0.76 7.43 -11.54
C ALA A 20 0.94 8.76 -10.78
N PRO A 21 0.72 8.76 -9.45
CA PRO A 21 0.71 10.01 -8.71
C PRO A 21 2.11 10.64 -8.77
N THR A 22 2.18 11.87 -9.29
CA THR A 22 3.43 12.64 -9.42
C THR A 22 3.87 13.27 -8.09
N GLU A 23 2.97 13.26 -7.11
CA GLU A 23 3.17 13.83 -5.79
C GLU A 23 3.52 12.68 -4.83
N GLN A 24 4.52 12.85 -3.98
CA GLN A 24 4.92 11.86 -2.99
C GLN A 24 4.07 12.01 -1.72
N PRO A 25 3.80 10.93 -0.96
CA PRO A 25 3.09 11.05 0.30
C PRO A 25 3.93 11.86 1.29
N THR A 26 3.31 12.82 1.98
CA THR A 26 3.95 13.47 3.12
C THR A 26 4.16 12.48 4.26
N PRO A 27 5.09 12.73 5.22
CA PRO A 27 5.25 11.86 6.38
C PRO A 27 3.95 11.61 7.15
N ALA A 28 3.11 12.64 7.31
CA ALA A 28 1.83 12.51 8.00
C ALA A 28 0.83 11.64 7.23
N GLU A 29 0.81 11.73 5.89
CA GLU A 29 -0.04 10.88 5.06
C GLU A 29 0.45 9.43 5.02
N ALA A 30 1.77 9.22 4.92
CA ALA A 30 2.38 7.90 5.01
C ALA A 30 2.10 7.25 6.37
N GLU A 31 2.17 8.02 7.46
CA GLU A 31 1.79 7.56 8.80
C GLU A 31 0.33 7.12 8.87
N ALA A 32 -0.59 7.92 8.32
CA ALA A 32 -2.01 7.58 8.28
C ALA A 32 -2.26 6.31 7.46
N ALA A 33 -1.59 6.18 6.31
CA ALA A 33 -1.65 5.00 5.46
C ALA A 33 -1.14 3.75 6.19
N PHE A 34 -0.02 3.86 6.92
CA PHE A 34 0.56 2.78 7.72
C PHE A 34 -0.41 2.31 8.81
N LYS A 35 -0.94 3.23 9.61
CA LYS A 35 -1.89 2.88 10.68
C LYS A 35 -3.14 2.21 10.13
N THR A 36 -3.64 2.71 9.00
CA THR A 36 -4.80 2.13 8.33
C THR A 36 -4.52 0.72 7.83
N GLN A 37 -3.36 0.50 7.19
CA GLN A 37 -2.95 -0.82 6.72
C GLN A 37 -2.82 -1.81 7.89
N ALA A 38 -2.09 -1.45 8.95
CA ALA A 38 -1.88 -2.32 10.09
C ALA A 38 -3.19 -2.73 10.78
N LEU A 39 -4.15 -1.80 10.89
CA LEU A 39 -5.49 -2.11 11.39
C LEU A 39 -6.28 -2.98 10.42
N ALA A 40 -6.20 -2.74 9.12
CA ALA A 40 -6.87 -3.55 8.12
C ALA A 40 -6.34 -4.99 8.09
N GLU A 41 -5.03 -5.20 8.13
CA GLU A 41 -4.41 -6.52 8.23
C GLU A 41 -4.85 -7.25 9.50
N PHE A 42 -4.98 -6.52 10.61
CA PHE A 42 -5.47 -7.07 11.85
C PHE A 42 -6.94 -7.51 11.74
N ASN A 43 -7.80 -6.66 11.19
CA ASN A 43 -9.24 -6.93 11.05
C ASN A 43 -9.55 -8.06 10.07
N ASN A 44 -8.66 -8.38 9.14
CA ASN A 44 -8.81 -9.52 8.23
C ASN A 44 -8.51 -10.87 8.91
N LYS A 45 -8.01 -10.90 10.15
CA LYS A 45 -7.79 -12.13 10.91
C LYS A 45 -9.10 -12.63 11.54
N PRO A 46 -9.30 -13.95 11.66
CA PRO A 46 -10.49 -14.50 12.31
C PRO A 46 -10.62 -13.99 13.76
N GLU A 47 -11.84 -13.59 14.12
CA GLU A 47 -12.13 -13.04 15.44
C GLU A 47 -12.04 -14.13 16.52
N SER A 48 -11.28 -13.84 17.58
CA SER A 48 -11.14 -14.68 18.77
C SER A 48 -10.91 -13.78 19.98
N THR A 49 -11.11 -14.28 21.20
CA THR A 49 -10.83 -13.52 22.43
C THR A 49 -9.38 -13.01 22.47
N HIS A 50 -8.43 -13.79 21.91
CA HIS A 50 -7.04 -13.37 21.75
C HIS A 50 -6.90 -12.21 20.75
N THR A 51 -7.68 -12.22 19.66
CA THR A 51 -7.73 -11.15 18.67
C THR A 51 -8.22 -9.83 19.30
N VAL A 52 -9.21 -9.85 20.20
CA VAL A 52 -9.68 -8.60 20.85
C VAL A 52 -8.57 -7.96 21.72
N LEU A 53 -7.85 -8.76 22.50
CA LEU A 53 -6.72 -8.27 23.31
C LEU A 53 -5.58 -7.74 22.44
N MET A 54 -5.25 -8.44 21.35
CA MET A 54 -4.21 -8.01 20.41
C MET A 54 -4.57 -6.71 19.69
N ARG A 55 -5.86 -6.46 19.42
CA ARG A 55 -6.32 -5.19 18.83
C ARG A 55 -5.96 -3.99 19.69
N SER A 56 -6.25 -4.06 20.99
CA SER A 56 -5.93 -2.97 21.93
C SER A 56 -4.43 -2.73 22.04
N MET A 57 -3.62 -3.80 22.05
CA MET A 57 -2.16 -3.68 22.03
C MET A 57 -1.66 -3.02 20.75
N LEU A 58 -2.18 -3.44 19.59
CA LEU A 58 -1.84 -2.85 18.30
C LEU A 58 -2.21 -1.36 18.25
N GLU A 59 -3.43 -1.00 18.65
CA GLU A 59 -3.88 0.40 18.72
C GLU A 59 -2.97 1.24 19.62
N SER A 60 -2.50 0.68 20.74
CA SER A 60 -1.52 1.34 21.60
C SER A 60 -0.17 1.54 20.90
N MET A 61 0.34 0.55 20.17
CA MET A 61 1.59 0.67 19.41
C MET A 61 1.47 1.69 18.26
N LEU A 62 0.31 1.72 17.59
CA LEU A 62 0.05 2.64 16.48
C LEU A 62 -0.11 4.10 16.94
N LYS A 63 -0.53 4.37 18.18
CA LYS A 63 -0.43 5.72 18.76
C LYS A 63 1.02 6.22 18.80
N ASP A 64 1.91 5.28 19.09
CA ASP A 64 3.38 5.34 19.07
C ASP A 64 4.01 5.69 17.73
N LEU A 65 3.37 5.22 16.67
CA LEU A 65 3.97 5.20 15.34
C LEU A 65 4.01 6.62 14.77
N ARG A 66 5.22 7.05 14.39
CA ARG A 66 5.52 8.32 13.75
C ARG A 66 6.39 8.10 12.53
N VAL A 67 5.95 8.54 11.37
CA VAL A 67 6.82 8.55 10.19
C VAL A 67 7.67 9.81 10.25
N THR A 68 8.99 9.64 10.20
CA THR A 68 9.95 10.75 10.29
C THR A 68 10.35 11.26 8.93
N SER A 69 10.40 10.37 7.93
CA SER A 69 10.83 10.69 6.57
C SER A 69 10.19 9.75 5.55
N VAL A 70 9.97 10.31 4.36
CA VAL A 70 9.64 9.59 3.13
C VAL A 70 10.64 10.08 2.10
N SER A 71 11.40 9.15 1.52
CA SER A 71 12.50 9.41 0.59
C SER A 71 12.60 8.33 -0.48
N ASP A 72 13.50 8.50 -1.45
CA ASP A 72 13.77 7.55 -2.54
C ASP A 72 12.51 7.01 -3.24
N CYS A 73 11.51 7.87 -3.47
CA CYS A 73 10.28 7.47 -4.14
C CYS A 73 10.49 7.21 -5.63
N GLN A 74 10.25 5.97 -6.04
CA GLN A 74 10.32 5.51 -7.43
C GLN A 74 8.91 5.31 -7.96
N ASN A 75 8.63 5.91 -9.12
CA ASN A 75 7.33 5.79 -9.75
C ASN A 75 7.24 4.51 -10.56
N ASP A 76 6.21 3.72 -10.29
CA ASP A 76 5.86 2.54 -11.05
C ASP A 76 4.59 2.86 -11.85
N GLU A 77 4.82 3.33 -13.09
CA GLU A 77 3.75 3.79 -13.99
C GLU A 77 2.81 2.66 -14.39
N GLU A 78 3.33 1.42 -14.45
CA GLU A 78 2.56 0.24 -14.84
C GLU A 78 1.45 -0.08 -13.84
N ASN A 79 1.74 -0.04 -12.54
CA ASN A 79 0.75 -0.31 -11.50
C ASN A 79 0.13 0.97 -10.90
N ALA A 80 0.49 2.15 -11.42
CA ALA A 80 0.12 3.45 -10.87
C ALA A 80 0.46 3.57 -9.36
N THR A 81 1.66 3.13 -8.99
CA THR A 81 2.15 3.13 -7.59
C THR A 81 3.43 3.95 -7.43
N LEU A 82 3.72 4.31 -6.18
CA LEU A 82 5.00 4.89 -5.76
C LEU A 82 5.65 3.98 -4.74
N ASP A 83 6.88 3.56 -5.00
CA ASP A 83 7.66 2.77 -4.07
C ASP A 83 8.67 3.68 -3.36
N CYS A 84 8.45 3.96 -2.08
CA CYS A 84 9.22 4.93 -1.31
C CYS A 84 9.93 4.26 -0.13
N GLU A 85 11.12 4.75 0.20
CA GLU A 85 11.77 4.46 1.48
C GLU A 85 11.12 5.28 2.59
N VAL A 86 10.65 4.61 3.64
CA VAL A 86 9.94 5.21 4.76
C VAL A 86 10.68 4.92 6.04
N SER A 87 11.17 5.97 6.70
CA SER A 87 11.76 5.86 8.03
C SER A 87 10.70 6.25 9.07
N TYR A 88 10.52 5.41 10.09
CA TYR A 88 9.51 5.58 11.12
C TYR A 88 10.04 5.19 12.50
N GLN A 89 9.51 5.87 13.50
CA GLN A 89 9.70 5.60 14.90
C GLN A 89 8.43 4.99 15.49
N GLY A 90 8.58 4.09 16.44
CA GLY A 90 7.47 3.50 17.16
C GLY A 90 7.92 2.90 18.48
N ARG A 91 7.06 2.09 19.08
CA ARG A 91 7.38 1.33 20.29
C ARG A 91 7.16 -0.14 20.08
N LYS A 92 8.09 -0.97 20.55
CA LYS A 92 7.90 -2.42 20.64
C LYS A 92 6.88 -2.74 21.74
N LEU A 93 6.35 -3.97 21.73
CA LEU A 93 5.49 -4.49 22.81
C LEU A 93 6.17 -4.42 24.20
N THR A 94 7.50 -4.42 24.25
CA THR A 94 8.29 -4.26 25.48
C THR A 94 8.41 -2.80 25.95
N GLY A 95 7.77 -1.85 25.27
CA GLY A 95 7.80 -0.41 25.57
C GLY A 95 9.05 0.33 25.10
N LYS A 96 10.08 -0.38 24.61
CA LYS A 96 11.30 0.24 24.09
C LYS A 96 11.02 0.96 22.77
N PRO A 97 11.56 2.18 22.57
CA PRO A 97 11.48 2.86 21.28
C PRO A 97 12.22 2.05 20.21
N VAL A 98 11.72 2.11 19.00
CA VAL A 98 12.34 1.50 17.83
C VAL A 98 12.28 2.47 16.68
N GLU A 99 13.37 2.59 15.95
CA GLU A 99 13.45 3.27 14.66
C GLU A 99 13.68 2.21 13.59
N ARG A 100 12.98 2.34 12.47
CA ARG A 100 13.02 1.43 11.34
C ARG A 100 12.95 2.22 10.06
N GLU A 101 13.57 1.66 9.04
CA GLU A 101 13.47 2.11 7.67
C GLU A 101 13.05 0.92 6.82
N GLN A 102 12.07 1.12 5.94
CA GLN A 102 11.59 0.09 5.05
C GLN A 102 11.00 0.70 3.77
N ARG A 103 11.13 -0.02 2.65
CA ARG A 103 10.42 0.34 1.42
C ARG A 103 8.94 0.00 1.53
N MET A 104 8.10 0.95 1.19
CA MET A 104 6.65 0.82 1.20
C MET A 104 6.08 1.31 -0.12
N ARG A 105 5.12 0.54 -0.65
CA ARG A 105 4.44 0.87 -1.89
C ARG A 105 3.13 1.58 -1.60
N PHE A 106 2.98 2.76 -2.18
CA PHE A 106 1.83 3.62 -2.03
C PHE A 106 1.01 3.70 -3.32
N SER A 107 -0.30 3.73 -3.17
CA SER A 107 -1.26 4.05 -4.24
C SER A 107 -2.22 5.12 -3.73
N ARG A 108 -2.63 6.04 -4.61
CA ARG A 108 -3.59 7.09 -4.26
C ARG A 108 -4.99 6.64 -4.66
N GLN A 109 -5.84 6.39 -3.67
CA GLN A 109 -7.22 5.92 -3.85
C GLN A 109 -8.17 6.90 -3.16
N ASP A 110 -9.17 7.40 -3.90
CA ASP A 110 -10.17 8.36 -3.38
C ASP A 110 -9.54 9.61 -2.73
N GLY A 111 -8.40 10.06 -3.26
CA GLY A 111 -7.64 11.21 -2.75
C GLY A 111 -6.75 10.90 -1.54
N GLN A 112 -6.80 9.68 -0.99
CA GLN A 112 -6.00 9.25 0.16
C GLN A 112 -4.91 8.25 -0.24
N TRP A 113 -3.74 8.37 0.41
CA TRP A 113 -2.67 7.39 0.26
C TRP A 113 -2.97 6.09 0.98
N ARG A 114 -2.74 4.97 0.30
CA ARG A 114 -2.86 3.62 0.85
C ARG A 114 -1.62 2.81 0.55
N ILE A 115 -1.27 1.94 1.47
CA ILE A 115 -0.16 1.01 1.29
C ILE A 115 -0.71 -0.25 0.63
N VAL A 116 -0.10 -0.67 -0.47
CA VAL A 116 -0.49 -1.84 -1.24
C VAL A 116 0.59 -2.91 -1.16
N PRO A 117 0.23 -4.20 -1.24
CA PRO A 117 1.21 -5.27 -1.26
C PRO A 117 2.13 -5.19 -2.50
N PRO A 118 3.31 -5.83 -2.46
CA PRO A 118 4.14 -6.00 -3.65
C PRO A 118 3.38 -6.74 -4.77
N PRO A 119 3.81 -6.60 -6.03
CA PRO A 119 3.16 -7.27 -7.14
C PRO A 119 3.44 -8.77 -7.03
N LYS A 120 2.48 -9.61 -7.40
CA LYS A 120 2.58 -11.06 -7.23
C LYS A 120 3.78 -11.68 -7.96
N ASP A 121 4.29 -11.03 -8.99
CA ASP A 121 5.42 -11.50 -9.79
C ASP A 121 6.80 -11.25 -9.13
N ALA A 122 6.87 -10.49 -8.02
CA ALA A 122 8.12 -10.27 -7.29
C ALA A 122 8.50 -11.43 -6.34
N ASP A 123 7.57 -12.35 -6.06
CA ASP A 123 7.82 -13.55 -5.23
C ASP A 123 8.34 -14.74 -6.07
N ASP A 124 8.28 -14.69 -7.41
CA ASP A 124 8.71 -15.80 -8.28
C ASP A 124 10.23 -15.79 -8.59
N GLU A 125 10.94 -14.68 -8.35
CA GLU A 125 12.40 -14.59 -8.59
C GLU A 125 13.30 -14.99 -7.39
N GLU A 126 12.74 -15.26 -6.20
CA GLU A 126 13.49 -15.91 -5.09
C GLU A 126 13.07 -17.37 -4.85
N ALA A 127 12.60 -18.07 -5.90
CA ALA A 127 12.51 -19.54 -5.92
C ALA A 127 13.29 -20.17 -7.09
N GLY A 128 14.15 -19.38 -7.74
CA GLY A 128 14.95 -19.77 -8.90
C GLY A 128 16.43 -20.06 -8.59
N ALA A 129 16.76 -20.70 -7.47
CA ALA A 129 18.13 -21.15 -7.22
C ALA A 129 18.20 -22.49 -6.46
N ALA A 130 17.44 -23.49 -6.91
CA ALA A 130 17.87 -24.89 -6.79
C ALA A 130 17.01 -25.80 -7.70
N SER A 131 17.41 -25.92 -8.96
CA SER A 131 17.18 -27.16 -9.70
C SER A 131 18.44 -27.42 -10.52
N SER A 132 19.37 -28.20 -9.97
CA SER A 132 19.61 -29.63 -10.31
C SER A 132 20.79 -29.72 -11.32
N PRO A 133 21.55 -30.83 -11.49
CA PRO A 133 21.12 -32.22 -11.27
C PRO A 133 22.20 -33.24 -10.80
N GLN A 134 21.73 -34.49 -10.63
CA GLN A 134 22.42 -35.80 -10.56
C GLN A 134 23.14 -36.22 -9.29
#